data_AF-A0A7W1LBE1-F1
#
_entry.id   AF-A0A7W1LBE1-F1
#
_cell.length_a   1.000
_cell.length_b   1.000
_cell.length_c   1.000
_cell.angle_alpha   90.00
_cell.angle_beta   90.00
_cell.angle_gamma   90.00
#
_symmetry.space_group_name_H-M   'P 1'
#
loop_
_entity.id
_entity.type
_entity.pdbx_description
1 polymer ?
#
loop_
_entity_poly.entity_id
_entity_poly.type
_entity_poly.pdbx_seq_one_letter_code
_entity_poly.pdbx_strand_id
1 'polypeptide(L)'
;MIEIIPAIDLLDSKCVRLAQGDFSRKTIYSENPLEVAKEFEAVGLKRLHVVDLDGAKYGKVTNLKVLETIAQNTGLTIDFGGGIKTDEDIESVFDAGAKLASVGSIAVRNAEKFFSWLEKYG
;
A
#
# COMPACT_ATOMS: atom_id res chain seq x y z
N MET A 1 -17.80 13.03 -10.82
CA MET A 1 -16.50 13.72 -10.88
C MET A 1 -15.41 12.66 -10.74
N ILE A 2 -14.32 12.75 -11.49
CA ILE A 2 -13.21 11.78 -11.44
C ILE A 2 -12.24 12.20 -10.34
N GLU A 3 -11.77 11.26 -9.52
CA GLU A 3 -10.72 11.47 -8.52
C GLU A 3 -9.40 10.85 -9.02
N ILE A 4 -8.30 11.61 -8.92
CA ILE A 4 -6.96 11.12 -9.25
C ILE A 4 -6.31 10.58 -7.97
N ILE A 5 -5.88 9.32 -8.00
CA ILE A 5 -5.18 8.68 -6.87
C ILE A 5 -3.76 8.33 -7.34
N PRO A 6 -2.73 9.07 -6.89
CA PRO A 6 -1.34 8.71 -7.15
C PRO A 6 -0.99 7.38 -6.47
N ALA A 7 -0.03 6.66 -7.04
CA ALA A 7 0.45 5.40 -6.51
C ALA A 7 1.96 5.43 -6.24
N ILE A 8 2.39 4.79 -5.15
CA ILE A 8 3.78 4.49 -4.85
C ILE A 8 3.94 2.97 -4.75
N ASP A 9 4.78 2.40 -5.61
CA ASP A 9 5.17 1.00 -5.50
C ASP A 9 6.47 0.90 -4.68
N LEU A 10 6.45 0.09 -3.63
CA LEU A 10 7.55 -0.14 -2.71
C LEU A 10 8.25 -1.45 -3.02
N LEU A 11 9.55 -1.37 -3.28
CA LEU A 11 10.44 -2.53 -3.40
C LEU A 11 11.77 -2.19 -2.72
N ASP A 12 12.24 -3.06 -1.84
CA ASP A 12 13.38 -2.81 -0.96
C ASP A 12 13.20 -1.48 -0.17
N SER A 13 11.96 -1.18 0.25
CA SER A 13 11.55 0.07 0.91
C SER A 13 11.77 1.37 0.11
N LYS A 14 11.95 1.27 -1.21
CA LYS A 14 12.15 2.42 -2.12
C LYS A 14 11.00 2.55 -3.12
N CYS A 15 10.78 3.76 -3.63
CA CYS A 15 9.83 4.01 -4.71
C CYS A 15 10.39 3.50 -6.03
N VAL A 16 9.74 2.47 -6.57
CA VAL A 16 10.10 1.91 -7.87
C VAL A 16 8.95 2.03 -8.85
N ARG A 17 9.26 1.80 -10.11
CA ARG A 17 8.26 1.44 -11.12
C ARG A 17 8.71 0.15 -11.78
N LEU A 18 7.78 -0.81 -11.87
CA LEU A 18 7.98 -2.00 -12.67
C LEU A 18 7.46 -1.74 -14.08
N ALA A 19 8.27 -2.03 -15.10
CA ALA A 19 7.77 -2.08 -16.46
C ALA A 19 6.88 -3.33 -16.62
N GLN A 20 5.57 -3.15 -16.81
CA GLN A 20 4.59 -4.24 -16.96
C GLN A 20 4.58 -5.26 -15.81
N GLY A 21 4.92 -4.84 -14.58
CA GLY A 21 4.95 -5.74 -13.42
C GLY A 21 6.17 -6.69 -13.38
N ASP A 22 7.16 -6.50 -14.28
CA ASP A 22 8.38 -7.30 -14.30
C ASP A 22 9.40 -6.77 -13.27
N PHE A 23 9.63 -7.57 -12.22
CA PHE A 23 10.60 -7.30 -11.15
C PHE A 23 12.05 -7.18 -11.63
N SER A 24 12.40 -7.76 -12.79
CA SER A 24 13.74 -7.65 -13.38
C SER A 24 13.98 -6.31 -14.07
N ARG A 25 12.90 -5.60 -14.43
CA ARG A 25 12.93 -4.30 -15.10
C ARG A 25 12.45 -3.19 -14.15
N LYS A 26 13.17 -3.03 -13.04
CA LYS A 26 12.90 -1.98 -12.04
C LYS A 26 13.66 -0.68 -12.36
N THR A 27 12.96 0.44 -12.27
CA THR A 27 13.57 1.77 -12.20
C THR A 27 13.30 2.34 -10.82
N ILE A 28 14.36 2.73 -10.10
CA ILE A 28 14.23 3.45 -8.83
C ILE A 28 13.94 4.90 -9.16
N TYR A 29 12.75 5.39 -8.80
CA TYR A 29 12.36 6.79 -9.00
C TYR A 29 12.79 7.66 -7.83
N SER A 30 12.69 7.12 -6.61
CA SER A 30 13.12 7.81 -5.39
C SER A 30 13.50 6.79 -4.33
N GLU A 31 14.51 7.10 -3.53
CA GLU A 31 14.89 6.30 -2.37
C GLU A 31 14.10 6.68 -1.11
N ASN A 32 13.31 7.76 -1.15
CA ASN A 32 12.56 8.26 -0.02
C ASN A 32 11.05 8.36 -0.34
N PRO A 33 10.26 7.35 0.05
CA PRO A 33 8.82 7.34 -0.17
C PRO A 33 8.05 8.47 0.52
N LEU A 34 8.54 8.95 1.67
CA LEU A 34 7.90 10.05 2.38
C LEU A 34 7.94 11.35 1.55
N GLU A 35 9.07 11.66 0.94
CA GLU A 35 9.20 12.89 0.16
C GLU A 35 8.29 12.86 -1.08
N VAL A 36 8.18 11.70 -1.75
CA VAL A 36 7.23 11.52 -2.86
C VAL A 36 5.78 11.69 -2.38
N ALA A 37 5.42 11.15 -1.22
CA ALA A 37 4.09 11.33 -0.65
C ALA A 37 3.80 12.81 -0.33
N LYS A 38 4.75 13.54 0.26
CA LYS A 38 4.63 14.98 0.51
C LYS A 38 4.49 15.79 -0.77
N GLU A 39 5.19 15.42 -1.85
CA GLU A 39 5.03 16.08 -3.15
C GLU A 39 3.59 15.92 -3.68
N PHE A 40 3.00 14.72 -3.55
CA PHE A 40 1.60 14.50 -3.92
C PHE A 40 0.63 15.31 -3.06
N GLU A 41 0.85 15.37 -1.76
CA GLU A 41 0.05 16.19 -0.85
C GLU A 41 0.16 17.69 -1.21
N ALA A 42 1.38 18.17 -1.49
CA ALA A 42 1.65 19.57 -1.80
C ALA A 42 0.93 20.05 -3.09
N VAL A 43 0.67 19.16 -4.04
CA VAL A 43 -0.13 19.47 -5.25
C VAL A 43 -1.64 19.32 -5.05
N GLY A 44 -2.09 19.08 -3.80
CA GLY A 44 -3.50 19.04 -3.41
C GLY A 44 -4.18 17.67 -3.55
N LEU A 45 -3.41 16.60 -3.79
CA LEU A 45 -3.95 15.24 -3.79
C LEU A 45 -4.24 14.82 -2.34
N LYS A 46 -5.35 14.11 -2.14
CA LYS A 46 -5.85 13.76 -0.80
C LYS A 46 -5.73 12.28 -0.47
N ARG A 47 -5.59 11.44 -1.49
CA ARG A 47 -5.50 9.99 -1.37
C ARG A 47 -4.18 9.53 -1.96
N LEU A 48 -3.65 8.45 -1.42
CA LEU A 48 -2.44 7.81 -1.89
C LEU A 48 -2.63 6.30 -1.88
N HIS A 49 -2.37 5.66 -3.01
CA HIS A 49 -2.30 4.20 -3.09
C HIS A 49 -0.85 3.75 -2.89
N VAL A 50 -0.61 2.84 -1.97
CA VAL A 50 0.73 2.33 -1.66
C VAL A 50 0.73 0.82 -1.85
N VAL A 51 1.61 0.33 -2.72
CA VAL A 51 1.72 -1.10 -3.05
C VAL A 51 3.04 -1.65 -2.51
N ASP A 52 2.95 -2.55 -1.54
CA ASP A 52 4.07 -3.34 -1.04
C ASP A 52 4.37 -4.51 -2.01
N LEU A 53 5.30 -4.29 -2.94
CA LEU A 53 5.71 -5.32 -3.90
C LEU A 53 6.54 -6.43 -3.23
N ASP A 54 7.33 -6.09 -2.20
CA ASP A 54 8.00 -7.07 -1.37
C ASP A 54 6.96 -7.97 -0.69
N GLY A 55 5.93 -7.36 -0.13
CA GLY A 55 4.87 -8.09 0.55
C GLY A 55 4.05 -8.95 -0.40
N ALA A 56 3.75 -8.47 -1.60
CA ALA A 56 3.11 -9.26 -2.64
C ALA A 56 3.97 -10.48 -3.05
N LYS A 57 5.30 -10.30 -3.13
CA LYS A 57 6.26 -11.36 -3.51
C LYS A 57 6.46 -12.39 -2.41
N TYR A 58 6.68 -11.97 -1.17
CA TYR A 58 6.94 -12.86 -0.03
C TYR A 58 5.64 -13.36 0.61
N GLY A 59 4.52 -12.72 0.32
CA GLY A 59 3.22 -13.12 0.79
C GLY A 59 2.96 -12.82 2.26
N LYS A 60 3.55 -11.75 2.78
CA LYS A 60 3.38 -11.18 4.13
C LYS A 60 3.63 -9.68 4.05
N VAL A 61 3.05 -8.86 4.92
CA VAL A 61 3.33 -7.41 4.89
C VAL A 61 4.78 -7.14 5.32
N THR A 62 5.50 -6.30 4.58
CA THR A 62 6.93 -6.04 4.82
C THR A 62 7.28 -4.57 5.01
N ASN A 63 6.55 -3.66 4.39
CA ASN A 63 6.85 -2.23 4.40
C ASN A 63 5.99 -1.41 5.40
N LEU A 64 5.58 -2.01 6.54
CA LEU A 64 4.77 -1.34 7.58
C LEU A 64 5.41 -0.05 8.11
N LYS A 65 6.74 -0.04 8.32
CA LYS A 65 7.44 1.15 8.80
C LYS A 65 7.38 2.32 7.80
N VAL A 66 7.40 2.01 6.51
CA VAL A 66 7.26 3.03 5.45
C VAL A 66 5.84 3.58 5.47
N LEU A 67 4.83 2.71 5.54
CA LEU A 67 3.44 3.10 5.71
C LEU A 67 3.24 4.02 6.92
N GLU A 68 3.73 3.61 8.09
CA GLU A 68 3.66 4.37 9.34
C GLU A 68 4.31 5.75 9.20
N THR A 69 5.50 5.79 8.60
CA THR A 69 6.21 7.05 8.36
C THR A 69 5.40 8.00 7.48
N ILE A 70 4.79 7.51 6.38
CA ILE A 70 3.97 8.34 5.50
C ILE A 70 2.69 8.80 6.22
N ALA A 71 2.01 7.90 6.93
CA ALA A 71 0.78 8.20 7.65
C ALA A 71 0.95 9.25 8.76
N GLN A 72 2.10 9.22 9.46
CA GLN A 72 2.39 10.18 10.54
C GLN A 72 2.82 11.56 10.03
N ASN A 73 3.33 11.65 8.80
CA ASN A 73 3.96 12.87 8.28
C ASN A 73 3.22 13.49 7.09
N THR A 74 2.04 12.97 6.75
CA THR A 74 1.15 13.52 5.71
C THR A 74 -0.31 13.46 6.19
N GLY A 75 -1.17 14.32 5.63
CA GLY A 75 -2.62 14.28 5.80
C GLY A 75 -3.32 13.39 4.75
N LEU A 76 -2.57 12.57 4.02
CA LEU A 76 -3.10 11.71 2.96
C LEU A 76 -3.94 10.57 3.53
N THR A 77 -5.06 10.28 2.89
CA THR A 77 -5.81 9.04 3.11
C THR A 77 -5.14 7.91 2.34
N ILE A 78 -4.43 7.05 3.07
CA ILE A 78 -3.62 5.98 2.47
C ILE A 78 -4.44 4.72 2.29
N ASP A 79 -4.44 4.20 1.07
CA ASP A 79 -4.87 2.85 0.70
C ASP A 79 -3.63 1.97 0.51
N PHE A 80 -3.49 0.94 1.32
CA PHE A 80 -2.30 0.09 1.33
C PHE A 80 -2.63 -1.32 0.86
N GLY A 81 -1.82 -1.86 -0.04
CA GLY A 81 -1.96 -3.24 -0.54
C GLY A 81 -0.62 -3.95 -0.65
N GLY A 82 -0.65 -5.28 -0.74
CA GLY A 82 0.54 -6.11 -0.92
C GLY A 82 0.83 -7.01 0.29
N GLY A 83 0.67 -8.32 0.12
CA GLY A 83 1.06 -9.31 1.12
C GLY A 83 0.08 -9.54 2.27
N ILE A 84 -1.07 -8.85 2.31
CA ILE A 84 -2.10 -9.02 3.36
C ILE A 84 -2.83 -10.36 3.18
N LYS A 85 -2.68 -11.28 4.15
CA LYS A 85 -3.28 -12.62 4.10
C LYS A 85 -3.95 -13.09 5.39
N THR A 86 -3.52 -12.56 6.53
CA THR A 86 -4.04 -12.94 7.85
C THR A 86 -4.71 -11.77 8.55
N ASP A 87 -5.43 -12.07 9.64
CA ASP A 87 -6.14 -11.04 10.41
C ASP A 87 -5.12 -10.09 11.06
N GLU A 88 -3.97 -10.64 11.48
CA GLU A 88 -2.84 -9.87 12.00
C GLU A 88 -2.24 -8.95 10.93
N ASP A 89 -2.15 -9.40 9.67
CA ASP A 89 -1.66 -8.55 8.59
C ASP A 89 -2.55 -7.32 8.39
N ILE A 90 -3.86 -7.51 8.27
CA ILE A 90 -4.78 -6.39 8.00
C ILE A 90 -4.89 -5.45 9.21
N GLU A 91 -4.87 -5.98 10.44
CA GLU A 91 -4.80 -5.19 11.67
C GLU A 91 -3.53 -4.35 11.72
N SER A 92 -2.36 -4.95 11.43
CA SER A 92 -1.09 -4.23 11.43
C SER A 92 -1.03 -3.10 10.40
N VAL A 93 -1.71 -3.25 9.26
CA VAL A 93 -1.80 -2.21 8.21
C VAL A 93 -2.65 -1.03 8.69
N PHE A 94 -3.78 -1.30 9.34
CA PHE A 94 -4.62 -0.23 9.91
C PHE A 94 -3.94 0.45 11.11
N ASP A 95 -3.28 -0.31 11.97
CA ASP A 95 -2.51 0.21 13.11
C ASP A 95 -1.34 1.10 12.66
N ALA A 96 -0.71 0.76 11.53
CA ALA A 96 0.31 1.59 10.89
C ALA A 96 -0.26 2.86 10.21
N GLY A 97 -1.57 3.09 10.26
CA GLY A 97 -2.20 4.34 9.84
C GLY A 97 -2.83 4.32 8.45
N ALA A 98 -2.86 3.18 7.75
CA ALA A 98 -3.68 3.06 6.55
C ALA A 98 -5.16 3.29 6.89
N LYS A 99 -5.90 3.89 5.94
CA LYS A 99 -7.35 4.07 6.05
C LYS A 99 -8.11 3.08 5.18
N LEU A 100 -7.47 2.52 4.17
CA LEU A 100 -8.02 1.47 3.33
C LEU A 100 -6.98 0.36 3.16
N ALA A 101 -7.46 -0.87 2.94
CA ALA A 101 -6.65 -2.02 2.64
C ALA A 101 -7.07 -2.66 1.31
N SER A 102 -6.13 -2.80 0.39
CA SER A 102 -6.34 -3.42 -0.91
C SER A 102 -5.97 -4.91 -0.89
N VAL A 103 -6.99 -5.79 -0.89
CA VAL A 103 -6.84 -7.25 -0.70
C VAL A 103 -7.34 -8.06 -1.91
N GLY A 104 -6.45 -8.30 -2.89
CA GLY A 104 -6.82 -9.02 -4.12
C GLY A 104 -6.75 -10.56 -4.00
N SER A 105 -5.64 -11.11 -3.54
CA SER A 105 -5.41 -12.57 -3.60
C SER A 105 -6.29 -13.37 -2.64
N ILE A 106 -6.62 -12.80 -1.47
CA ILE A 106 -7.49 -13.46 -0.48
C ILE A 106 -8.92 -13.58 -1.00
N ALA A 107 -9.43 -12.56 -1.71
CA ALA A 107 -10.77 -12.61 -2.30
C ALA A 107 -11.00 -13.83 -3.20
N VAL A 108 -9.96 -14.27 -3.93
CA VAL A 108 -10.03 -15.45 -4.81
C VAL A 108 -9.70 -16.76 -4.08
N ARG A 109 -8.73 -16.74 -3.16
CA ARG A 109 -8.20 -17.97 -2.52
C ARG A 109 -8.95 -18.39 -1.26
N ASN A 110 -9.57 -17.43 -0.56
CA ASN A 110 -10.30 -17.64 0.68
C ASN A 110 -11.42 -16.59 0.78
N ALA A 111 -12.51 -16.85 0.04
CA ALA A 111 -13.66 -15.95 -0.02
C ALA A 111 -14.32 -15.75 1.36
N GLU A 112 -14.37 -16.78 2.20
CA GLU A 112 -14.95 -16.68 3.55
C GLU A 112 -14.22 -15.64 4.40
N LYS A 113 -12.88 -15.70 4.44
CA LYS A 113 -12.07 -14.69 5.13
C LYS A 113 -12.29 -13.30 4.54
N PHE A 114 -12.31 -13.18 3.22
CA PHE A 114 -12.58 -11.90 2.56
C PHE A 114 -13.91 -11.30 3.00
N PHE A 115 -15.00 -12.08 3.01
CA PHE A 115 -16.30 -11.63 3.49
C PHE A 115 -16.27 -11.26 4.98
N SER A 116 -15.57 -12.02 5.83
CA SER A 116 -15.42 -11.66 7.25
C SER A 116 -14.70 -10.32 7.45
N TRP A 117 -13.76 -9.96 6.58
CA TRP A 117 -13.11 -8.65 6.62
C TRP A 117 -14.02 -7.53 6.17
N LEU A 118 -14.84 -7.74 5.14
CA LEU A 118 -15.86 -6.76 4.74
C LEU A 118 -16.84 -6.50 5.89
N GLU A 119 -17.31 -7.54 6.58
CA GLU A 119 -18.19 -7.37 7.74
C GLU A 119 -17.51 -6.64 8.91
N LYS A 120 -16.23 -6.94 9.17
CA LYS A 120 -15.47 -6.36 10.31
C LYS A 120 -14.98 -4.93 10.06
N TYR A 121 -14.55 -4.61 8.85
CA TYR A 121 -13.85 -3.36 8.52
C TYR A 121 -14.58 -2.46 7.53
N GLY A 122 -15.61 -2.95 6.81
CA GLY A 122 -16.41 -2.21 5.83
C GLY A 122 -16.30 -2.76 4.41
#